data_AF-A0A7J2TWD0-F1
#
_entry.id   AF-A0A7J2TWD0-F1
#
_cell.length_a   1.000
_cell.length_b   1.000
_cell.length_c   1.000
_cell.angle_alpha   90.00
_cell.angle_beta   90.00
_cell.angle_gamma   90.00
#
_symmetry.space_group_name_H-M   'P 1'
#
loop_
_entity.id
_entity.type
_entity.pdbx_description
1 polymer ?
#
loop_
_entity_poly.entity_id
_entity_poly.type
_entity_poly.pdbx_seq_one_letter_code
_entity_poly.pdbx_strand_id
1 'polypeptide(L)'
;MSIKAQTLTYDFFVATSILLIALTITFFLVYYNIQSIEEERRKGEMVEVLISASDVWFKEGYPKYWSINNVVELGLSNDNQINSTKIRLMEEMGYQKVASLLSLGSFSVGYIVYSQNGSLIYSFPNFSLEKAKNVLVLDRTTIWNDSIVKVRTIIWQEV
;
A
#
# COMPACT_ATOMS: atom_id res chain seq x y z
N MET A 1 18.41 -17.78 63.46
CA MET A 1 17.31 -17.35 62.57
C MET A 1 16.10 -18.22 62.82
N SER A 2 14.90 -17.64 62.96
CA SER A 2 13.66 -18.38 63.18
C SER A 2 13.18 -19.03 61.88
N ILE A 3 12.84 -20.32 61.91
CA ILE A 3 12.31 -21.10 60.77
C ILE A 3 11.13 -20.37 60.10
N LYS A 4 10.28 -19.71 60.89
CA LYS A 4 9.12 -18.95 60.39
C LYS A 4 9.52 -17.78 59.48
N ALA A 5 10.62 -17.10 59.79
CA ALA A 5 11.11 -15.99 58.99
C ALA A 5 11.72 -16.48 57.67
N GLN A 6 12.31 -17.67 57.66
CA GLN A 6 12.84 -18.30 56.45
C GLN A 6 11.70 -18.71 55.51
N THR A 7 10.66 -19.37 56.04
CA THR A 7 9.48 -19.76 55.24
C THR A 7 8.80 -18.56 54.59
N LEU A 8 8.57 -17.47 55.34
CA LEU A 8 7.97 -16.25 54.81
C LEU A 8 8.83 -15.61 53.70
N THR A 9 10.16 -15.64 53.85
CA THR A 9 11.08 -15.12 52.83
C THR A 9 11.03 -15.98 51.57
N TYR A 10 11.01 -17.30 51.69
CA TYR A 10 10.87 -18.21 50.55
C TYR A 10 9.54 -18.02 49.82
N ASP A 11 8.43 -17.93 50.56
CA ASP A 11 7.10 -17.69 49.98
C ASP A 11 7.05 -16.36 49.23
N PHE A 12 7.66 -15.31 49.79
CA PHE A 12 7.76 -14.00 49.13
C PHE A 12 8.61 -14.05 47.84
N PHE A 13 9.75 -14.76 47.86
CA PHE A 13 10.57 -14.94 46.66
C PHE A 13 9.84 -15.72 45.57
N VAL A 14 9.14 -16.80 45.93
CA VAL A 14 8.36 -17.60 44.99
C VAL A 14 7.23 -16.76 44.39
N ALA A 15 6.46 -16.06 45.23
CA ALA A 15 5.37 -15.19 44.77
C ALA A 15 5.88 -14.08 43.84
N THR A 16 7.00 -13.44 44.18
CA THR A 16 7.62 -12.40 43.34
C THR A 16 8.11 -12.96 42.02
N SER A 17 8.67 -14.17 42.02
CA SER A 17 9.16 -14.83 40.80
C SER A 17 8.01 -15.15 39.84
N ILE A 18 6.90 -15.68 40.37
CA ILE A 18 5.68 -15.95 39.59
C ILE A 18 5.10 -14.64 39.04
N LEU A 19 5.07 -13.58 39.85
CA LEU A 19 4.60 -12.26 39.42
C LEU A 19 5.45 -11.71 38.27
N LEU A 20 6.78 -11.79 38.37
CA LEU A 20 7.69 -11.32 37.32
C LEU A 20 7.52 -12.11 36.03
N ILE A 21 7.35 -13.44 36.11
CA ILE A 21 7.06 -14.27 34.94
C ILE A 21 5.72 -13.86 34.31
N ALA A 22 4.67 -13.70 35.12
CA ALA A 22 3.35 -13.29 34.62
C ALA A 22 3.37 -11.92 33.95
N LEU A 23 4.09 -10.95 34.53
CA LEU A 23 4.27 -9.62 33.94
C LEU A 23 5.05 -9.68 32.62
N THR A 24 6.11 -10.50 32.57
CA THR A 24 6.91 -10.67 31.36
C THR A 24 6.08 -11.28 30.23
N ILE A 25 5.34 -12.35 30.51
CA ILE A 25 4.45 -12.99 29.53
C ILE A 25 3.39 -11.99 29.04
N THR A 26 2.75 -11.27 29.97
CA THR A 26 1.73 -10.28 29.63
C THR A 26 2.31 -9.16 28.76
N PHE A 27 3.49 -8.65 29.10
CA PHE A 27 4.19 -7.63 28.32
C PHE A 27 4.46 -8.11 26.89
N PHE A 28 5.00 -9.31 26.71
CA PHE A 28 5.25 -9.86 25.38
C PHE A 28 3.96 -10.06 24.58
N LEU A 29 2.90 -10.60 25.19
CA LEU A 29 1.61 -10.76 24.52
C LEU A 29 1.02 -9.43 24.06
N VAL A 30 1.04 -8.41 24.91
CA VAL A 30 0.57 -7.07 24.55
C VAL A 30 1.43 -6.49 23.42
N TYR A 31 2.75 -6.63 23.50
CA TYR A 31 3.65 -6.14 22.46
C TYR A 31 3.38 -6.78 21.09
N TYR A 32 3.26 -8.11 21.04
CA TYR A 32 2.96 -8.83 19.79
C TYR A 32 1.59 -8.46 19.23
N ASN A 33 0.57 -8.32 20.08
CA ASN A 33 -0.76 -7.89 19.64
C ASN A 33 -0.77 -6.47 19.09
N ILE A 34 0.00 -5.54 19.68
CA ILE A 34 0.11 -4.18 19.15
C ILE A 34 0.80 -4.20 17.77
N GLN A 35 1.87 -4.99 17.61
CA GLN A 35 2.54 -5.11 16.32
C GLN A 35 1.63 -5.73 15.26
N SER A 36 0.85 -6.77 15.59
CA SER A 36 -0.07 -7.38 14.63
C SER A 36 -1.19 -6.44 14.21
N ILE A 37 -1.76 -5.67 15.14
CA ILE A 37 -2.79 -4.66 14.84
C ILE A 37 -2.23 -3.58 13.90
N GLU A 38 -1.01 -3.12 14.15
CA GLU A 38 -0.36 -2.12 13.29
C GLU A 38 -0.07 -2.67 11.89
N GLU A 39 0.37 -3.93 11.77
CA GLU A 39 0.57 -4.59 10.49
C GLU A 39 -0.74 -4.78 9.71
N GLU A 40 -1.82 -5.20 10.37
CA GLU A 40 -3.14 -5.33 9.76
C GLU A 40 -3.69 -3.98 9.30
N ARG A 41 -3.56 -2.94 10.12
CA ARG A 41 -3.95 -1.58 9.76
C ARG A 41 -3.21 -1.11 8.51
N ARG A 42 -1.89 -1.29 8.45
CA ARG A 42 -1.08 -0.92 7.28
C ARG A 42 -1.48 -1.67 6.03
N LYS A 43 -1.79 -2.97 6.13
CA LYS A 43 -2.33 -3.74 4.99
C LYS A 43 -3.67 -3.18 4.52
N GLY A 44 -4.55 -2.79 5.45
CA GLY A 44 -5.82 -2.13 5.14
C GLY A 44 -5.61 -0.82 4.37
N GLU A 45 -4.78 0.08 4.89
CA GLU A 45 -4.43 1.34 4.24
C GLU A 45 -3.85 1.10 2.83
N MET A 46 -2.96 0.11 2.70
CA MET A 46 -2.35 -0.24 1.40
C MET A 46 -3.38 -0.75 0.38
N VAL A 47 -4.41 -1.49 0.81
CA VAL A 47 -5.51 -1.93 -0.05
C VAL A 47 -6.36 -0.75 -0.51
N GLU A 48 -6.68 0.19 0.38
CA GLU A 48 -7.44 1.40 0.03
C GLU A 48 -6.69 2.26 -0.99
N VAL A 49 -5.38 2.44 -0.80
CA VAL A 49 -4.54 3.16 -1.75
C VAL A 49 -4.45 2.41 -3.09
N LEU A 50 -4.34 1.07 -3.07
CA LEU A 50 -4.31 0.26 -4.29
C LEU A 50 -5.59 0.41 -5.11
N ILE A 51 -6.75 0.37 -4.47
CA ILE A 51 -8.05 0.56 -5.13
C ILE A 51 -8.13 1.98 -5.70
N SER A 52 -7.82 2.99 -4.89
CA SER A 52 -7.88 4.39 -5.30
C SER A 52 -6.94 4.71 -6.47
N ALA A 53 -5.71 4.17 -6.44
CA ALA A 53 -4.75 4.29 -7.52
C ALA A 53 -5.19 3.54 -8.79
N SER A 54 -5.83 2.37 -8.62
CA SER A 54 -6.37 1.61 -9.75
C SER A 54 -7.56 2.30 -10.41
N ASP A 55 -8.38 3.03 -9.66
CA ASP A 55 -9.57 3.72 -10.18
C ASP A 55 -9.24 4.86 -11.14
N VAL A 56 -8.01 5.38 -11.10
CA VAL A 56 -7.49 6.34 -12.09
C VAL A 56 -7.73 5.88 -13.53
N TRP A 57 -7.59 4.58 -13.81
CA TRP A 57 -7.77 4.01 -15.15
C TRP A 57 -9.21 4.11 -15.65
N PHE A 58 -10.18 4.25 -14.74
CA PHE A 58 -11.61 4.13 -15.02
C PHE A 58 -12.39 5.43 -14.81
N LYS A 59 -11.73 6.47 -14.30
CA LYS A 59 -12.34 7.80 -14.09
C LYS A 59 -11.82 8.83 -15.06
N GLU A 60 -12.65 9.83 -15.35
CA GLU A 60 -12.27 10.94 -16.24
C GLU A 60 -11.28 11.90 -15.58
N GLY A 61 -11.30 12.01 -14.25
CA GLY A 61 -10.55 13.04 -13.54
C GLY A 61 -11.19 14.42 -13.71
N TYR A 62 -10.64 15.40 -13.00
CA TYR A 62 -11.18 16.75 -12.96
C TYR A 62 -10.07 17.80 -13.19
N PRO A 63 -10.28 18.73 -14.14
CA PRO A 63 -11.36 18.80 -15.13
C PRO A 63 -11.32 17.67 -16.19
N LYS A 64 -12.42 17.37 -16.90
CA LYS A 64 -12.50 16.27 -17.91
C LYS A 64 -11.34 16.29 -18.91
N TYR A 65 -10.94 17.48 -19.37
CA TYR A 65 -9.79 17.70 -20.26
C TYR A 65 -8.66 18.42 -19.53
N TRP A 66 -8.17 17.80 -18.45
CA TRP A 66 -7.06 18.33 -17.69
C TRP A 66 -5.74 18.29 -18.48
N SER A 67 -4.82 19.14 -18.03
CA SER A 67 -3.45 19.31 -18.49
C SER A 67 -2.52 19.26 -17.28
N ILE A 68 -1.22 19.27 -17.53
CA ILE A 68 -0.20 19.28 -16.46
C ILE A 68 -0.42 20.42 -15.47
N ASN A 69 -0.98 21.56 -15.89
CA ASN A 69 -1.05 22.77 -15.07
C ASN A 69 -2.37 22.95 -14.30
N ASN A 70 -3.45 22.26 -14.69
CA ASN A 70 -4.79 22.47 -14.13
C ASN A 70 -5.45 21.18 -13.62
N VAL A 71 -4.74 20.05 -13.62
CA VAL A 71 -5.25 18.80 -13.03
C VAL A 71 -5.46 19.00 -11.53
N VAL A 72 -6.67 18.67 -11.07
CA VAL A 72 -7.03 18.62 -9.64
C VAL A 72 -7.20 17.16 -9.22
N GLU A 73 -7.87 16.38 -10.05
CA GLU A 73 -8.05 14.95 -9.83
C GLU A 73 -7.58 14.17 -11.07
N LEU A 74 -6.67 13.23 -10.84
CA LEU A 74 -6.05 12.45 -11.89
C LEU A 74 -6.97 11.30 -12.33
N GLY A 75 -7.36 11.29 -13.59
CA GLY A 75 -8.11 10.19 -14.22
C GLY A 75 -7.67 10.04 -15.66
N LEU A 76 -7.56 8.81 -16.13
CA LEU A 76 -6.99 8.47 -17.45
C LEU A 76 -8.05 8.05 -18.46
N SER A 77 -9.32 7.95 -18.06
CA SER A 77 -10.40 7.61 -18.98
C SER A 77 -11.02 8.84 -19.64
N ASN A 78 -11.61 8.67 -20.81
CA ASN A 78 -12.70 9.48 -21.34
C ASN A 78 -13.70 8.52 -22.00
N ASP A 79 -15.00 8.74 -21.77
CA ASP A 79 -16.06 7.98 -22.45
C ASP A 79 -15.87 6.44 -22.31
N ASN A 80 -15.46 6.01 -21.11
CA ASN A 80 -15.17 4.61 -20.72
C ASN A 80 -13.99 3.94 -21.44
N GLN A 81 -13.12 4.70 -22.08
CA GLN A 81 -11.88 4.19 -22.67
C GLN A 81 -10.66 4.92 -22.11
N ILE A 82 -9.51 4.25 -22.10
CA ILE A 82 -8.24 4.90 -21.78
C ILE A 82 -7.93 5.97 -22.82
N ASN A 83 -7.60 7.18 -22.34
CA ASN A 83 -7.18 8.29 -23.17
C ASN A 83 -5.63 8.36 -23.25
N SER A 84 -5.09 8.05 -24.42
CA SER A 84 -3.65 8.10 -24.72
C SER A 84 -2.99 9.45 -24.44
N THR A 85 -3.70 10.57 -24.68
CA THR A 85 -3.17 11.92 -24.42
C THR A 85 -2.99 12.13 -22.91
N LYS A 86 -3.93 11.66 -22.10
CA LYS A 86 -3.83 11.76 -20.63
C LYS A 86 -2.70 10.91 -20.07
N ILE A 87 -2.46 9.74 -20.64
CA ILE A 87 -1.28 8.92 -20.29
C ILE A 87 0.00 9.70 -20.56
N ARG A 88 0.15 10.30 -21.74
CA ARG A 88 1.34 11.08 -22.06
C ARG A 88 1.51 12.28 -21.12
N LEU A 89 0.42 12.99 -20.81
CA LEU A 89 0.45 14.09 -19.86
C LEU A 89 0.82 13.63 -18.44
N MET A 90 0.41 12.43 -18.02
CA MET A 90 0.81 11.84 -16.74
C MET A 90 2.31 11.57 -16.69
N GLU A 91 2.91 11.08 -17.78
CA GLU A 91 4.36 10.86 -17.88
C GLU A 91 5.14 12.19 -17.84
N GLU A 92 4.71 13.16 -18.65
CA GLU A 92 5.31 14.50 -18.72
C GLU A 92 5.24 15.23 -17.38
N MET A 93 4.18 14.99 -16.60
CA MET A 93 3.99 15.57 -15.27
C MET A 93 5.00 15.04 -14.24
N GLY A 94 5.56 13.86 -14.48
CA GLY A 94 6.54 13.22 -13.60
C GLY A 94 5.93 12.51 -12.39
N TYR A 95 6.64 11.48 -11.92
CA TYR A 95 6.16 10.57 -10.89
C TYR A 95 5.82 11.25 -9.56
N GLN A 96 6.64 12.18 -9.09
CA GLN A 96 6.42 12.84 -7.80
C GLN A 96 5.09 13.59 -7.74
N LYS A 97 4.72 14.26 -8.83
CA LYS A 97 3.45 14.99 -8.89
C LYS A 97 2.26 14.05 -9.02
N VAL A 98 2.40 12.94 -9.77
CA VAL A 98 1.38 11.88 -9.83
C VAL A 98 1.16 11.25 -8.46
N ALA A 99 2.23 10.93 -7.73
CA ALA A 99 2.17 10.38 -6.38
C ALA A 99 1.46 11.32 -5.40
N SER A 100 1.70 12.63 -5.53
CA SER A 100 1.00 13.66 -4.75
C SER A 100 -0.50 13.72 -5.06
N LEU A 101 -0.88 13.74 -6.34
CA LEU A 101 -2.29 13.75 -6.76
C LEU A 101 -3.05 12.49 -6.33
N LEU A 102 -2.35 11.36 -6.23
CA LEU A 102 -2.90 10.09 -5.77
C LEU A 102 -2.92 9.93 -4.26
N SER A 103 -2.38 10.90 -3.51
CA SER A 103 -2.29 10.85 -2.04
C SER A 103 -1.65 9.55 -1.53
N LEU A 104 -0.60 9.07 -2.20
CA LEU A 104 0.01 7.75 -1.90
C LEU A 104 0.69 7.67 -0.52
N GLY A 105 0.93 8.81 0.15
CA GLY A 105 1.57 8.83 1.46
C GLY A 105 2.99 8.23 1.41
N SER A 106 3.21 7.17 2.20
CA SER A 106 4.48 6.43 2.24
C SER A 106 4.58 5.28 1.23
N PHE A 107 3.59 5.14 0.35
CA PHE A 107 3.55 4.09 -0.64
C PHE A 107 4.01 4.58 -2.01
N SER A 108 4.56 3.66 -2.80
CA SER A 108 4.89 3.85 -4.20
C SER A 108 3.90 3.08 -5.07
N VAL A 109 3.60 3.62 -6.26
CA VAL A 109 2.70 3.00 -7.25
C VAL A 109 3.40 2.76 -8.57
N GLY A 110 3.05 1.65 -9.20
CA GLY A 110 3.49 1.28 -10.54
C GLY A 110 2.31 0.80 -11.36
N TYR A 111 2.29 1.23 -12.60
CA TYR A 111 1.30 0.84 -13.58
C TYR A 111 1.96 0.07 -14.70
N ILE A 112 1.31 -1.02 -15.11
CA ILE A 112 1.73 -1.81 -16.26
C ILE A 112 0.49 -2.15 -17.08
N VAL A 113 0.58 -2.03 -18.40
CA VAL A 113 -0.49 -2.46 -19.30
C VAL A 113 0.01 -3.54 -20.24
N TYR A 114 -0.77 -4.60 -20.34
CA TYR A 114 -0.53 -5.73 -21.23
C TYR A 114 -1.62 -5.83 -22.29
N SER A 115 -1.23 -6.26 -23.49
CA SER A 115 -2.18 -6.70 -24.51
C SER A 115 -2.84 -8.03 -24.10
N GLN A 116 -3.89 -8.44 -24.83
CA GLN A 116 -4.48 -9.77 -24.66
C GLN A 116 -3.47 -10.91 -24.84
N ASN A 117 -2.44 -10.68 -25.66
CA ASN A 117 -1.40 -11.67 -25.94
C ASN A 117 -0.28 -11.67 -24.88
N GLY A 118 -0.40 -10.85 -23.84
CA GLY A 118 0.57 -10.71 -22.76
C GLY A 118 1.78 -9.83 -23.09
N SER A 119 1.81 -9.20 -24.27
CA SER A 119 2.88 -8.24 -24.59
C SER A 119 2.73 -6.96 -23.76
N LEU A 120 3.84 -6.45 -23.25
CA LEU A 120 3.88 -5.16 -22.57
C LEU A 120 3.55 -4.04 -23.57
N ILE A 121 2.52 -3.25 -23.26
CA ILE A 121 2.12 -2.06 -24.03
C ILE A 121 2.71 -0.81 -23.37
N TYR A 122 2.67 -0.75 -22.03
CA TYR A 122 2.97 0.46 -21.28
C TYR A 122 3.43 0.13 -19.86
N SER A 123 4.32 0.97 -19.31
CA SER A 123 4.69 0.91 -17.90
C SER A 123 5.08 2.29 -17.38
N PHE A 124 4.61 2.66 -16.18
CA PHE A 124 4.99 3.90 -15.52
C PHE A 124 4.87 3.82 -13.99
N PRO A 125 5.84 4.37 -13.23
CA PRO A 125 7.16 4.79 -13.69
C PRO A 125 8.00 3.57 -14.14
N ASN A 126 9.26 3.78 -14.54
CA ASN A 126 10.21 2.68 -14.58
C ASN A 126 10.65 2.36 -13.14
N PHE A 127 10.30 1.18 -12.61
CA PHE A 127 10.56 0.81 -11.23
C PHE A 127 11.19 -0.58 -11.11
N SER A 128 11.84 -0.83 -9.97
CA SER A 128 12.33 -2.15 -9.57
C SER A 128 11.75 -2.52 -8.22
N LEU A 129 11.32 -3.78 -8.08
CA LEU A 129 10.77 -4.32 -6.83
C LEU A 129 11.83 -5.00 -5.95
N GLU A 130 13.11 -4.93 -6.30
CA GLU A 130 14.19 -5.59 -5.55
C GLU A 130 14.30 -5.13 -4.09
N LYS A 131 13.93 -3.87 -3.82
CA LYS A 131 13.92 -3.28 -2.47
C LYS A 131 12.50 -3.01 -1.95
N ALA A 132 11.49 -3.65 -2.54
CA ALA A 132 10.11 -3.44 -2.14
C ALA A 132 9.76 -4.31 -0.93
N LYS A 133 9.12 -3.71 0.08
CA LYS A 133 8.44 -4.42 1.16
C LYS A 133 6.93 -4.34 0.92
N ASN A 134 6.22 -5.43 1.23
CA ASN A 134 4.76 -5.53 1.12
C ASN A 134 4.28 -5.09 -0.27
N VAL A 135 4.20 -6.02 -1.22
CA VAL A 135 3.76 -5.73 -2.58
C VAL A 135 2.33 -6.21 -2.75
N LEU A 136 1.44 -5.33 -3.21
CA LEU A 136 0.09 -5.67 -3.61
C LEU A 136 -0.10 -5.38 -5.09
N VAL A 137 -0.89 -6.22 -5.74
CA VAL A 137 -1.13 -6.16 -7.18
C VAL A 137 -2.63 -6.25 -7.42
N LEU A 138 -3.15 -5.35 -8.25
CA LEU A 138 -4.52 -5.37 -8.72
C LEU A 138 -4.53 -5.35 -10.25
N ASP A 139 -5.09 -6.43 -10.82
CA ASP A 139 -5.27 -6.60 -12.24
C ASP A 139 -6.73 -6.30 -12.62
N ARG A 140 -6.93 -5.40 -13.59
CA ARG A 140 -8.24 -5.06 -14.15
C ARG A 140 -8.19 -5.04 -15.67
N THR A 141 -9.36 -5.06 -16.30
CA THR A 141 -9.51 -5.04 -17.76
C THR A 141 -10.19 -3.76 -18.19
N THR A 142 -9.73 -3.17 -19.27
CA THR A 142 -10.29 -1.94 -19.85
C THR A 142 -10.05 -1.90 -21.36
N ILE A 143 -10.52 -0.84 -22.02
CA ILE A 143 -10.37 -0.63 -23.46
C ILE A 143 -9.36 0.49 -23.68
N TRP A 144 -8.39 0.24 -24.55
CA TRP A 144 -7.41 1.23 -25.00
C TRP A 144 -7.21 1.11 -26.51
N ASN A 145 -7.45 2.21 -27.25
CA ASN A 145 -7.36 2.25 -28.71
C ASN A 145 -8.16 1.11 -29.36
N ASP A 146 -9.44 1.00 -28.98
CA ASP A 146 -10.39 -0.03 -29.45
C ASP A 146 -10.00 -1.49 -29.18
N SER A 147 -8.95 -1.72 -28.38
CA SER A 147 -8.48 -3.04 -27.98
C SER A 147 -8.67 -3.27 -26.49
N ILE A 148 -9.07 -4.48 -26.11
CA ILE A 148 -9.15 -4.87 -24.70
C ILE A 148 -7.72 -5.07 -24.17
N VAL A 149 -7.40 -4.41 -23.05
CA VAL A 149 -6.09 -4.49 -22.40
C VAL A 149 -6.23 -4.83 -20.93
N LYS A 150 -5.17 -5.43 -20.38
CA LYS A 150 -5.07 -5.72 -18.95
C LYS A 150 -4.19 -4.67 -18.27
N VAL A 151 -4.78 -3.88 -17.39
CA VAL A 151 -4.10 -2.89 -16.55
C VAL A 151 -3.77 -3.50 -15.20
N ARG A 152 -2.50 -3.45 -14.84
CA ARG A 152 -1.96 -3.89 -13.57
C ARG A 152 -1.51 -2.67 -12.78
N THR A 153 -2.11 -2.48 -11.62
CA THR A 153 -1.67 -1.50 -10.62
C THR A 153 -0.93 -2.24 -9.53
N ILE A 154 0.26 -1.77 -9.19
CA ILE A 154 1.14 -2.34 -8.18
C ILE A 154 1.39 -1.26 -7.15
N ILE A 155 1.24 -1.60 -5.88
CA ILE A 155 1.67 -0.73 -4.78
C ILE A 155 2.70 -1.46 -3.95
N TRP A 156 3.70 -0.73 -3.48
CA TRP A 156 4.71 -1.24 -2.57
C TRP A 156 5.17 -0.15 -1.58
N GLN A 157 5.85 -0.59 -0.53
CA GLN A 157 6.57 0.27 0.38
C GLN A 157 8.07 0.16 0.10
N GLU A 158 8.77 1.30 0.01
CA GLU A 158 10.23 1.31 -0.11
C GLU A 158 10.87 1.03 1.26
N VAL A 159 12.00 0.31 1.25
CA VAL A 159 12.81 -0.04 2.43
C VAL A 159 13.83 1.04 2.73
#